data_AF-A0A817KIP9-F1
#
_entry.id   AF-A0A817KIP9-F1
#
_cell.length_a   1.000
_cell.length_b   1.000
_cell.length_c   1.000
_cell.angle_alpha   90.00
_cell.angle_beta   90.00
_cell.angle_gamma   90.00
#
_symmetry.space_group_name_H-M   'P 1'
#
loop_
_entity.id
_entity.type
_entity.pdbx_description
1 polymer ?
#
loop_
_entity_poly.entity_id
_entity_poly.type
_entity_poly.pdbx_seq_one_letter_code
_entity_poly.pdbx_strand_id
1 'polypeptide(L)'
;MSNLEELTLYLSIQKTESTHIDGDHLYNEIFIHMPQLKKFIFSINTLVINQNIRINLPSNNDIQRSIIERGYQQIASYTHKNSIEEKSTCHIYSLPYQFDRFYNMNCHFQGGIFDKVQIVMMTDRDHPFEQEFFQLVSNCFPFLRKLSISSYQPQKRKQQLCPIITFPYLHCLILRSANVDYADQFLNDTKIHLPCLLELRITYESLVMITYNFTNDTTRLTCARLRTLNIYGSYVRPENFHTYFPLCNM
;
A
#
# COMPACT_ATOMS: atom_id res chain seq x y z
N MET A 1 11.51 -19.42 26.57
CA MET A 1 10.07 -19.12 26.37
C MET A 1 9.31 -20.40 26.04
N SER A 2 9.38 -21.44 26.88
CA SER A 2 9.09 -22.83 26.47
C SER A 2 7.60 -23.23 26.38
N ASN A 3 6.67 -22.36 26.82
CA ASN A 3 5.24 -22.71 26.92
C ASN A 3 4.33 -21.81 26.06
N LEU A 4 4.90 -21.05 25.12
CA LEU A 4 4.11 -20.16 24.26
C LEU A 4 3.34 -20.99 23.22
N GLU A 5 2.01 -20.99 23.29
CA GLU A 5 1.16 -21.73 22.34
C GLU A 5 0.67 -20.90 21.16
N GLU A 6 0.57 -19.58 21.33
CA GLU A 6 0.16 -18.65 20.27
C GLU A 6 1.13 -17.47 20.16
N LEU A 7 1.49 -17.11 18.93
CA LEU A 7 2.32 -15.95 18.62
C LEU A 7 1.69 -15.17 17.46
N THR A 8 1.49 -13.87 17.67
CA THR A 8 1.14 -12.92 16.61
C THR A 8 2.31 -11.97 16.41
N LEU A 9 2.90 -11.97 15.22
CA LEU A 9 4.14 -11.25 14.91
C LEU A 9 3.95 -10.33 13.71
N TYR A 10 4.08 -9.03 13.94
CA TYR A 10 4.26 -8.05 12.88
C TYR A 10 5.71 -7.57 12.87
N LEU A 11 6.43 -7.74 11.76
CA LEU A 11 7.85 -7.49 11.70
C LEU A 11 8.24 -6.81 10.39
N SER A 12 9.03 -5.73 10.48
CA SER A 12 9.65 -5.10 9.32
C SER A 12 11.14 -4.98 9.58
N ILE A 13 11.95 -5.62 8.74
CA ILE A 13 13.40 -5.69 8.91
C ILE A 13 14.09 -5.15 7.67
N GLN A 14 15.12 -4.35 7.89
CA GLN A 14 16.09 -3.96 6.87
C GLN A 14 17.37 -4.77 7.08
N LYS A 15 17.82 -5.49 6.04
CA LYS A 15 19.06 -6.27 6.03
C LYS A 15 20.03 -5.71 4.98
N THR A 16 21.32 -5.74 5.30
CA THR A 16 22.43 -5.50 4.35
C THR A 16 22.95 -6.79 3.72
N GLU A 17 22.58 -7.94 4.28
CA GLU A 17 22.93 -9.27 3.78
C GLU A 17 22.00 -9.70 2.63
N SER A 18 22.49 -10.60 1.78
CA SER A 18 21.88 -10.94 0.48
C SER A 18 20.66 -11.86 0.54
N THR A 19 20.05 -12.10 1.70
CA THR A 19 18.94 -13.07 1.82
C THR A 19 17.70 -12.47 2.47
N HIS A 20 16.55 -12.78 1.88
CA HIS A 20 15.25 -12.55 2.51
C HIS A 20 15.00 -13.55 3.63
N ILE A 21 14.09 -13.20 4.55
CA ILE A 21 13.55 -14.18 5.48
C ILE A 21 12.66 -15.13 4.68
N ASP A 22 13.00 -16.42 4.69
CA ASP A 22 12.26 -17.51 4.08
C ASP A 22 11.84 -18.54 5.15
N GLY A 23 11.34 -19.71 4.72
CA GLY A 23 10.92 -20.76 5.65
C GLY A 23 12.06 -21.35 6.47
N ASP A 24 13.28 -21.40 5.94
CA ASP A 24 14.44 -21.92 6.65
C ASP A 24 14.82 -21.00 7.80
N HIS A 25 14.83 -19.68 7.55
CA HIS A 25 15.07 -18.67 8.59
C HIS A 25 14.00 -18.72 9.69
N LEU A 26 12.71 -18.74 9.33
CA LEU A 26 11.64 -18.83 10.33
C LEU A 26 11.73 -20.10 11.17
N TYR A 27 12.11 -21.21 10.54
CA TYR A 27 12.30 -22.47 11.24
C TYR A 27 13.41 -22.41 12.28
N ASN A 28 14.59 -21.96 11.86
CA ASN A 28 15.76 -21.91 12.73
C ASN A 28 15.62 -20.86 13.85
N GLU A 29 14.94 -19.74 13.59
CA GLU A 29 14.88 -18.63 14.56
C GLU A 29 13.66 -18.69 15.49
N ILE A 30 12.56 -19.33 15.06
CA ILE A 30 11.31 -19.35 15.82
C ILE A 30 10.93 -20.78 16.16
N PHE A 31 10.79 -21.64 15.17
CA PHE A 31 10.08 -22.91 15.34
C PHE A 31 10.85 -23.93 16.17
N ILE A 32 12.17 -24.05 15.98
CA ILE A 32 12.97 -24.95 16.83
C ILE A 32 12.99 -24.52 18.31
N HIS A 33 12.77 -23.24 18.56
CA HIS A 33 12.83 -22.65 19.90
C HIS A 33 11.46 -22.55 20.58
N MET A 34 10.37 -22.78 19.83
CA MET A 34 8.99 -22.71 20.32
C MET A 34 8.20 -23.98 19.93
N PRO A 35 8.59 -25.16 20.42
CA PRO A 35 7.97 -26.44 20.02
C PRO A 35 6.49 -26.57 20.44
N GLN A 36 6.02 -25.75 21.38
CA GLN A 36 4.62 -25.71 21.82
C GLN A 36 3.75 -24.75 21.00
N LEU A 37 4.33 -24.04 20.02
CA LEU A 37 3.62 -23.05 19.22
C LEU A 37 2.62 -23.73 18.28
N LYS A 38 1.34 -23.68 18.65
CA LYS A 38 0.22 -24.25 17.88
C LYS A 38 -0.32 -23.29 16.85
N LYS A 39 -0.21 -21.98 17.11
CA LYS A 39 -0.76 -20.94 16.24
C LYS A 39 0.24 -19.82 16.05
N PHE A 40 0.62 -19.60 14.80
CA PHE A 40 1.54 -18.54 14.42
C PHE A 40 0.91 -17.66 13.34
N ILE A 41 0.55 -16.43 13.72
CA ILE A 41 0.04 -15.41 12.82
C ILE A 41 1.17 -14.43 12.58
N PHE A 42 1.49 -14.15 11.32
CA PHE A 42 2.59 -13.23 11.02
C PHE A 42 2.39 -12.40 9.76
N SER A 43 3.07 -11.25 9.75
CA SER A 43 3.27 -10.38 8.59
C SER A 43 4.68 -9.83 8.68
N ILE A 44 5.57 -10.35 7.84
CA ILE A 44 7.00 -10.10 7.90
C ILE A 44 7.43 -9.48 6.58
N ASN A 45 7.88 -8.23 6.64
CA ASN A 45 8.44 -7.51 5.52
C ASN A 45 9.96 -7.40 5.66
N THR A 46 10.69 -7.93 4.69
CA THR A 46 12.15 -7.84 4.61
C THR A 46 12.56 -6.93 3.47
N LEU A 47 13.28 -5.87 3.78
CA LEU A 47 13.98 -5.02 2.82
C LEU A 47 15.46 -5.41 2.83
N VAL A 48 15.98 -5.89 1.69
CA VAL A 48 17.40 -6.12 1.49
C VAL A 48 17.97 -4.95 0.70
N ILE A 49 19.03 -4.34 1.21
CA ILE A 49 19.78 -3.28 0.53
C ILE A 49 21.10 -3.88 0.09
N ASN A 50 21.32 -4.04 -1.22
CA ASN A 50 22.56 -4.62 -1.71
C ASN A 50 23.04 -3.95 -2.99
N GLN A 51 24.13 -3.19 -2.89
CA GLN A 51 24.67 -2.40 -3.99
C GLN A 51 25.50 -3.20 -5.00
N ASN A 52 25.83 -4.48 -4.74
CA ASN A 52 26.90 -5.15 -5.48
C ASN A 52 26.70 -6.64 -5.82
N ILE A 53 25.58 -7.27 -5.45
CA ILE A 53 25.40 -8.72 -5.69
C ILE A 53 24.16 -8.97 -6.55
N ARG A 54 24.32 -9.76 -7.61
CA ARG A 54 23.20 -10.41 -8.32
C ARG A 54 22.55 -11.43 -7.38
N ILE A 55 21.67 -10.96 -6.51
CA ILE A 55 20.91 -11.83 -5.63
C ILE A 55 19.93 -12.63 -6.49
N ASN A 56 20.08 -13.95 -6.51
CA ASN A 56 19.02 -14.86 -6.95
C ASN A 56 17.95 -14.85 -5.86
N LEU A 57 16.92 -14.06 -6.07
CA LEU A 57 15.79 -13.99 -5.14
C LEU A 57 14.96 -15.26 -5.28
N PRO A 58 14.61 -15.94 -4.18
CA PRO A 58 13.68 -17.07 -4.25
C PRO A 58 12.35 -16.58 -4.82
N SER A 59 11.72 -17.40 -5.65
CA SER A 59 10.40 -17.07 -6.18
C SER A 59 9.36 -17.10 -5.05
N ASN A 60 8.22 -16.44 -5.25
CA ASN A 60 7.11 -16.51 -4.29
C ASN A 60 6.73 -17.96 -3.97
N ASN A 61 6.75 -18.83 -4.99
CA ASN A 61 6.44 -20.24 -4.86
C ASN A 61 7.47 -20.99 -4.02
N ASP A 62 8.76 -20.68 -4.18
CA ASP A 62 9.83 -21.31 -3.38
C ASP A 62 9.69 -20.93 -1.90
N ILE A 63 9.45 -19.65 -1.62
CA ILE A 63 9.22 -19.15 -0.27
C ILE A 63 7.99 -19.83 0.34
N GLN A 64 6.86 -19.85 -0.38
CA GLN A 64 5.63 -20.45 0.11
C GLN A 64 5.81 -21.94 0.40
N ARG A 65 6.41 -22.67 -0.54
CA ARG A 65 6.70 -24.10 -0.40
C ARG A 65 7.58 -24.38 0.82
N SER A 66 8.67 -23.63 1.01
CA SER A 66 9.60 -23.82 2.13
C SER A 66 8.94 -23.71 3.52
N ILE A 67 7.87 -22.92 3.62
CA ILE A 67 7.13 -22.72 4.87
C ILE A 67 6.05 -23.80 5.01
N ILE A 68 5.30 -24.09 3.93
CA ILE A 68 4.22 -25.09 3.94
C ILE A 68 4.77 -26.50 4.21
N GLU A 69 5.88 -26.88 3.60
CA GLU A 69 6.51 -28.20 3.79
C GLU A 69 6.95 -28.46 5.24
N ARG A 70 7.04 -27.40 6.06
CA ARG A 70 7.36 -27.47 7.48
C ARG A 70 6.13 -27.54 8.39
N GLY A 71 4.95 -27.78 7.81
CA GLY A 71 3.71 -27.99 8.55
C GLY A 71 2.94 -26.71 8.89
N TYR A 72 3.32 -25.56 8.33
CA TYR A 72 2.60 -24.31 8.53
C TYR A 72 1.39 -24.20 7.60
N GLN A 73 0.41 -23.42 8.05
CA GLN A 73 -0.85 -23.14 7.36
C GLN A 73 -0.64 -22.45 5.99
N GLN A 74 -1.75 -22.08 5.35
CA GLN A 74 -1.75 -21.24 4.16
C GLN A 74 -1.02 -19.92 4.44
N ILE A 75 -0.04 -19.62 3.61
CA ILE A 75 0.67 -18.34 3.63
C ILE A 75 0.67 -17.76 2.22
N ALA A 76 0.89 -16.45 2.13
CA ALA A 76 1.15 -15.79 0.87
C ALA A 76 2.48 -15.04 0.95
N SER A 77 3.08 -14.84 -0.22
CA SER A 77 4.32 -14.10 -0.36
C SER A 77 4.33 -13.29 -1.65
N TYR A 78 5.01 -12.16 -1.63
CA TYR A 78 5.44 -11.48 -2.84
C TYR A 78 6.83 -10.89 -2.67
N THR A 79 7.68 -11.11 -3.67
CA THR A 79 9.00 -10.52 -3.81
C THR A 79 8.99 -9.48 -4.91
N HIS A 80 9.75 -8.42 -4.71
CA HIS A 80 9.92 -7.36 -5.69
C HIS A 80 11.35 -6.84 -5.63
N LYS A 81 12.01 -6.79 -6.78
CA LYS A 81 13.32 -6.16 -6.94
C LYS A 81 13.14 -4.74 -7.46
N ASN A 82 13.63 -3.79 -6.70
CA ASN A 82 13.79 -2.41 -7.11
C ASN A 82 15.16 -2.24 -7.77
N SER A 83 15.15 -2.01 -9.07
CA SER A 83 16.32 -1.82 -9.91
C SER A 83 16.97 -0.45 -9.76
N ILE A 84 16.20 0.59 -9.39
CA ILE A 84 16.72 1.95 -9.25
C ILE A 84 17.53 2.10 -7.96
N GLU A 85 17.07 1.49 -6.87
CA GLU A 85 17.69 1.61 -5.54
C GLU A 85 18.59 0.44 -5.18
N GLU A 86 18.67 -0.58 -6.04
CA GLU A 86 19.38 -1.83 -5.78
C GLU A 86 18.88 -2.49 -4.48
N LYS A 87 17.56 -2.44 -4.27
CA LYS A 87 16.89 -3.04 -3.12
C LYS A 87 15.99 -4.16 -3.56
N SER A 88 15.81 -5.16 -2.72
CA SER A 88 14.72 -6.12 -2.87
C SER A 88 13.83 -6.11 -1.65
N THR A 89 12.55 -6.31 -1.87
CA THR A 89 11.55 -6.44 -0.83
C THR A 89 10.92 -7.82 -0.92
N CYS A 90 10.68 -8.43 0.23
CA CYS A 90 9.91 -9.64 0.36
C CYS A 90 8.89 -9.42 1.48
N HIS A 91 7.62 -9.68 1.20
CA HIS A 91 6.60 -9.72 2.24
C HIS A 91 6.04 -11.14 2.29
N ILE A 92 6.13 -11.77 3.45
CA ILE A 92 5.51 -13.06 3.77
C ILE A 92 4.48 -12.87 4.87
N TYR A 93 3.32 -13.51 4.76
CA TYR A 93 2.27 -13.38 5.77
C TYR A 93 1.35 -14.60 5.82
N SER A 94 0.79 -14.84 7.01
CA SER A 94 -0.19 -15.89 7.26
C SER A 94 -1.56 -15.55 6.70
N LEU A 95 -2.28 -16.57 6.21
CA LEU A 95 -3.68 -16.48 5.81
C LEU A 95 -4.59 -17.28 6.76
N PRO A 96 -5.81 -16.80 7.06
CA PRO A 96 -6.34 -15.48 6.71
C PRO A 96 -5.59 -14.34 7.42
N TYR A 97 -5.39 -13.20 6.75
CA TYR A 97 -4.63 -12.07 7.29
C TYR A 97 -5.35 -11.43 8.48
N GLN A 98 -4.69 -11.33 9.63
CA GLN A 98 -5.34 -10.93 10.89
C GLN A 98 -5.07 -9.49 11.33
N PHE A 99 -4.20 -8.75 10.63
CA PHE A 99 -3.83 -7.39 11.04
C PHE A 99 -4.77 -6.34 10.43
N ASP A 100 -4.90 -5.20 11.11
CA ASP A 100 -5.69 -4.05 10.67
C ASP A 100 -4.99 -3.20 9.61
N ARG A 101 -3.70 -3.46 9.35
CA ARG A 101 -2.83 -2.68 8.48
C ARG A 101 -2.09 -3.58 7.52
N PHE A 102 -1.94 -3.13 6.28
CA PHE A 102 -1.11 -3.75 5.26
C PHE A 102 -0.11 -2.73 4.73
N TYR A 103 1.15 -2.88 5.12
CA TYR A 103 2.21 -1.95 4.75
C TYR A 103 3.06 -2.47 3.60
N ASN A 104 3.71 -1.55 2.87
CA ASN A 104 4.67 -1.84 1.80
C ASN A 104 4.08 -2.72 0.69
N MET A 105 2.84 -2.44 0.30
CA MET A 105 2.24 -3.02 -0.88
C MET A 105 2.87 -2.41 -2.14
N ASN A 106 3.24 -3.25 -3.10
CA ASN A 106 3.81 -2.85 -4.38
C ASN A 106 3.00 -3.45 -5.54
N CYS A 107 3.41 -3.19 -6.78
CA CYS A 107 2.64 -3.61 -7.96
C CYS A 107 2.55 -5.14 -8.15
N HIS A 108 3.33 -5.93 -7.38
CA HIS A 108 3.33 -7.40 -7.44
C HIS A 108 2.34 -8.05 -6.47
N PHE A 109 1.55 -7.25 -5.74
CA PHE A 109 0.48 -7.78 -4.90
C PHE A 109 -0.51 -8.61 -5.72
N GLN A 110 -0.79 -9.84 -5.28
CA GLN A 110 -1.53 -10.84 -6.05
C GLN A 110 -3.03 -10.90 -5.71
N GLY A 111 -3.49 -10.08 -4.76
CA GLY A 111 -4.88 -10.09 -4.31
C GLY A 111 -5.14 -11.01 -3.11
N GLY A 112 -6.43 -11.26 -2.85
CA GLY A 112 -6.95 -11.98 -1.67
C GLY A 112 -8.09 -11.22 -1.00
N ILE A 113 -8.62 -11.74 0.11
CA ILE A 113 -9.64 -11.06 0.91
C ILE A 113 -9.02 -10.68 2.26
N PHE A 114 -9.01 -9.39 2.54
CA PHE A 114 -8.39 -8.80 3.73
C PHE A 114 -9.44 -7.98 4.50
N ASP A 115 -10.45 -8.67 5.03
CA ASP A 115 -11.61 -8.10 5.72
C ASP A 115 -11.26 -7.35 7.01
N LYS A 116 -10.12 -7.65 7.63
CA LYS A 116 -9.65 -6.93 8.83
C LYS A 116 -8.85 -5.67 8.52
N VAL A 117 -8.32 -5.54 7.32
CA VAL A 117 -7.41 -4.44 6.96
C VAL A 117 -8.20 -3.17 6.68
N GLN A 118 -7.90 -2.13 7.44
CA GLN A 118 -8.47 -0.79 7.30
C GLN A 118 -7.46 0.24 6.81
N ILE A 119 -6.16 -0.08 6.85
CA ILE A 119 -5.08 0.83 6.47
C ILE A 119 -4.17 0.14 5.47
N VAL A 120 -4.03 0.72 4.28
CA VAL A 120 -3.09 0.25 3.26
C VAL A 120 -2.07 1.34 2.96
N MET A 121 -0.79 0.95 2.95
CA MET A 121 0.31 1.80 2.48
C MET A 121 0.99 1.16 1.28
N MET A 122 0.91 1.84 0.15
CA MET A 122 1.45 1.43 -1.14
C MET A 122 2.66 2.27 -1.51
N THR A 123 3.73 1.60 -1.92
CA THR A 123 4.96 2.23 -2.41
C THR A 123 5.54 1.39 -3.53
N ASP A 124 5.76 2.01 -4.68
CA ASP A 124 6.51 1.41 -5.78
C ASP A 124 7.26 2.53 -6.53
N ARG A 125 8.58 2.41 -6.61
CA ARG A 125 9.45 3.42 -7.24
C ARG A 125 9.74 3.12 -8.71
N ASP A 126 9.57 1.87 -9.14
CA ASP A 126 9.96 1.40 -10.47
C ASP A 126 8.74 1.28 -11.39
N HIS A 127 7.60 0.88 -10.82
CA HIS A 127 6.38 0.62 -11.57
C HIS A 127 5.25 1.54 -11.11
N PRO A 128 4.50 2.14 -12.04
CA PRO A 128 3.29 2.85 -11.69
C PRO A 128 2.19 1.89 -11.23
N PHE A 129 1.31 2.36 -10.34
CA PHE A 129 0.07 1.67 -10.03
C PHE A 129 -0.99 2.07 -11.07
N GLU A 130 -1.33 1.16 -11.97
CA GLU A 130 -2.37 1.40 -12.99
C GLU A 130 -3.78 1.26 -12.40
N GLN A 131 -4.80 1.66 -13.15
CA GLN A 131 -6.20 1.66 -12.68
C GLN A 131 -6.67 0.27 -12.24
N GLU A 132 -6.30 -0.77 -12.99
CA GLU A 132 -6.67 -2.16 -12.70
C GLU A 132 -6.10 -2.61 -11.35
N PHE A 133 -4.96 -2.06 -10.94
CA PHE A 133 -4.40 -2.32 -9.62
C PHE A 133 -5.26 -1.70 -8.51
N PHE A 134 -5.76 -0.47 -8.69
CA PHE A 134 -6.68 0.13 -7.71
C PHE A 134 -8.02 -0.61 -7.64
N GLN A 135 -8.49 -1.18 -8.75
CA GLN A 135 -9.66 -2.06 -8.75
C GLN A 135 -9.40 -3.37 -7.98
N LEU A 136 -8.21 -3.94 -8.11
CA LEU A 136 -7.78 -5.08 -7.29
C LEU A 136 -7.79 -4.69 -5.80
N VAL A 137 -7.21 -3.53 -5.45
CA VAL A 137 -7.17 -3.04 -4.06
C VAL A 137 -8.59 -2.82 -3.51
N SER A 138 -9.50 -2.18 -4.25
CA SER A 138 -10.87 -1.97 -3.75
C SER A 138 -11.61 -3.28 -3.47
N ASN A 139 -11.37 -4.32 -4.28
CA ASN A 139 -11.96 -5.64 -4.09
C ASN A 139 -11.32 -6.41 -2.92
N CYS A 140 -10.01 -6.28 -2.73
CA CYS A 140 -9.28 -6.99 -1.69
C CYS A 140 -9.48 -6.42 -0.28
N PHE A 141 -9.77 -5.12 -0.19
CA PHE A 141 -9.85 -4.37 1.08
C PHE A 141 -11.24 -3.73 1.24
N PRO A 142 -12.30 -4.54 1.49
CA PRO A 142 -13.68 -4.06 1.48
C PRO A 142 -13.98 -3.02 2.56
N PHE A 143 -13.18 -2.94 3.63
CA PHE A 143 -13.32 -1.99 4.73
C PHE A 143 -12.16 -0.98 4.81
N LEU A 144 -11.51 -0.70 3.68
CA LEU A 144 -10.38 0.23 3.63
C LEU A 144 -10.81 1.65 4.05
N ARG A 145 -10.21 2.16 5.14
CA ARG A 145 -10.48 3.50 5.66
C ARG A 145 -9.38 4.50 5.38
N LYS A 146 -8.14 4.02 5.21
CA LYS A 146 -6.98 4.86 4.94
C LYS A 146 -6.10 4.25 3.86
N LEU A 147 -5.83 5.04 2.83
CA LEU A 147 -4.95 4.67 1.73
C LEU A 147 -3.83 5.69 1.62
N SER A 148 -2.59 5.20 1.70
CA SER A 148 -1.40 6.00 1.42
C SER A 148 -0.72 5.49 0.17
N ILE A 149 -0.46 6.37 -0.78
CA ILE A 149 0.22 6.06 -2.04
C ILE A 149 1.49 6.91 -2.11
N SER A 150 2.61 6.25 -2.38
CA SER A 150 3.91 6.86 -2.64
C SER A 150 4.54 6.25 -3.88
N SER A 151 4.25 6.83 -5.05
CA SER A 151 4.86 6.44 -6.32
C SER A 151 5.11 7.66 -7.19
N TYR A 152 6.35 7.88 -7.59
CA TYR A 152 6.72 9.00 -8.47
C TYR A 152 6.43 8.72 -9.95
N GLN A 153 6.24 7.45 -10.30
CA GLN A 153 6.08 7.03 -11.69
C GLN A 153 4.71 7.47 -12.22
N PRO A 154 4.66 8.14 -13.39
CA PRO A 154 3.40 8.46 -14.04
C PRO A 154 2.70 7.20 -14.53
N GLN A 155 1.37 7.21 -14.51
CA GLN A 155 0.55 6.12 -15.04
C GLN A 155 0.68 6.05 -16.56
N LYS A 156 0.85 4.84 -17.10
CA LYS A 156 1.05 4.64 -18.54
C LYS A 156 -0.28 4.48 -19.28
N ARG A 157 -1.36 4.04 -18.60
CA ARG A 157 -2.64 3.64 -19.23
C ARG A 157 -3.80 4.60 -18.96
N LYS A 158 -3.56 5.91 -18.92
CA LYS A 158 -4.54 6.95 -18.49
C LYS A 158 -5.84 7.03 -19.30
N GLN A 159 -5.81 6.62 -20.57
CA GLN A 159 -6.91 6.82 -21.53
C GLN A 159 -7.78 5.58 -21.71
N GLN A 160 -7.53 4.50 -20.97
CA GLN A 160 -8.33 3.30 -21.09
C GLN A 160 -9.66 3.50 -20.36
N LEU A 161 -10.75 3.20 -21.07
CA LEU A 161 -12.08 3.16 -20.46
C LEU A 161 -12.13 1.98 -19.49
N CYS A 162 -12.08 2.28 -18.21
CA CYS A 162 -12.23 1.32 -17.14
C CYS A 162 -13.51 1.61 -16.35
N PRO A 163 -14.12 0.60 -15.72
CA PRO A 163 -15.20 0.81 -14.78
C PRO A 163 -14.82 1.80 -13.67
N ILE A 164 -15.82 2.53 -13.17
CA ILE A 164 -15.65 3.41 -12.02
C ILE A 164 -15.31 2.55 -10.80
N ILE A 165 -14.18 2.85 -10.16
CA ILE A 165 -13.76 2.16 -8.94
C ILE A 165 -14.41 2.85 -7.76
N THR A 166 -15.01 2.10 -6.84
CA THR A 166 -15.57 2.68 -5.60
C THR A 166 -14.78 2.22 -4.40
N PHE A 167 -14.35 3.18 -3.55
CA PHE A 167 -13.85 2.89 -2.22
C PHE A 167 -14.87 3.36 -1.18
N PRO A 168 -15.83 2.50 -0.78
CA PRO A 168 -17.03 2.94 -0.06
C PRO A 168 -16.74 3.50 1.33
N TYR A 169 -15.64 3.08 1.98
CA TYR A 169 -15.31 3.47 3.35
C TYR A 169 -14.00 4.28 3.46
N LEU A 170 -13.42 4.72 2.34
CA LEU A 170 -12.13 5.43 2.38
C LEU A 170 -12.33 6.84 2.95
N HIS A 171 -11.81 7.06 4.16
CA HIS A 171 -11.91 8.32 4.89
C HIS A 171 -10.69 9.23 4.67
N CYS A 172 -9.52 8.63 4.52
CA CYS A 172 -8.24 9.34 4.47
C CYS A 172 -7.44 8.88 3.25
N LEU A 173 -7.13 9.83 2.36
CA LEU A 173 -6.24 9.61 1.22
C LEU A 173 -4.95 10.41 1.43
N ILE A 174 -3.82 9.73 1.35
CA ILE A 174 -2.48 10.32 1.46
C ILE A 174 -1.73 10.09 0.14
N LEU A 175 -1.49 11.17 -0.59
CA LEU A 175 -0.71 11.21 -1.82
C LEU A 175 0.64 11.86 -1.52
N ARG A 176 1.47 11.15 -0.74
CA ARG A 176 2.80 11.63 -0.37
C ARG A 176 3.77 11.22 -1.46
N SER A 177 4.50 12.17 -2.04
CA SER A 177 5.51 11.82 -3.06
C SER A 177 4.90 11.03 -4.23
N ALA A 178 3.63 11.32 -4.54
CA ALA A 178 2.88 10.67 -5.59
C ALA A 178 2.91 11.53 -6.86
N ASN A 179 3.00 10.89 -8.03
CA ASN A 179 2.78 11.55 -9.29
C ASN A 179 1.39 12.20 -9.34
N VAL A 180 1.25 13.29 -10.07
CA VAL A 180 -0.03 14.01 -10.23
C VAL A 180 -1.14 13.13 -10.79
N ASP A 181 -0.80 12.10 -11.55
CA ASP A 181 -1.76 11.15 -12.13
C ASP A 181 -2.62 10.46 -11.07
N TYR A 182 -2.04 10.12 -9.91
CA TYR A 182 -2.79 9.53 -8.82
C TYR A 182 -3.78 10.52 -8.21
N ALA A 183 -3.42 11.80 -8.14
CA ALA A 183 -4.34 12.84 -7.67
C ALA A 183 -5.49 13.04 -8.67
N ASP A 184 -5.20 13.10 -9.96
CA ASP A 184 -6.22 13.20 -11.01
C ASP A 184 -7.18 12.00 -10.95
N GLN A 185 -6.64 10.78 -10.80
CA GLN A 185 -7.46 9.58 -10.75
C GLN A 185 -8.37 9.51 -9.51
N PHE A 186 -7.83 9.80 -8.32
CA PHE A 186 -8.59 9.67 -7.07
C PHE A 186 -9.53 10.85 -6.80
N LEU A 187 -9.21 12.05 -7.29
CA LEU A 187 -10.05 13.23 -7.04
C LEU A 187 -11.10 13.47 -8.13
N ASN A 188 -10.97 12.81 -9.28
CA ASN A 188 -11.98 12.83 -10.34
C ASN A 188 -13.04 11.74 -10.10
N ASP A 189 -14.24 12.17 -9.73
CA ASP A 189 -15.36 11.29 -9.37
C ASP A 189 -15.85 10.41 -10.55
N THR A 190 -15.50 10.76 -11.79
CA THR A 190 -15.78 9.92 -12.98
C THR A 190 -14.84 8.72 -13.11
N LYS A 191 -13.75 8.67 -12.33
CA LYS A 191 -12.75 7.58 -12.35
C LYS A 191 -12.81 6.75 -11.07
N ILE A 192 -12.73 7.42 -9.92
CA ILE A 192 -12.80 6.78 -8.61
C ILE A 192 -13.82 7.53 -7.76
N HIS A 193 -14.85 6.80 -7.32
CA HIS A 193 -15.86 7.31 -6.42
C HIS A 193 -15.44 7.11 -4.96
N LEU A 194 -15.36 8.22 -4.21
CA LEU A 194 -14.90 8.26 -2.83
C LEU A 194 -15.97 8.85 -1.88
N PRO A 195 -17.06 8.11 -1.64
CA PRO A 195 -18.23 8.65 -0.95
C PRO A 195 -18.01 8.96 0.53
N CYS A 196 -16.89 8.58 1.13
CA CYS A 196 -16.61 8.86 2.54
C CYS A 196 -15.29 9.62 2.76
N LEU A 197 -14.71 10.20 1.70
CA LEU A 197 -13.44 10.92 1.84
C LEU A 197 -13.63 12.21 2.64
N LEU A 198 -12.91 12.32 3.76
CA LEU A 198 -12.95 13.46 4.68
C LEU A 198 -11.58 14.12 4.86
N GLU A 199 -10.49 13.36 4.69
CA GLU A 199 -9.12 13.85 4.84
C GLU A 199 -8.30 13.59 3.57
N LEU A 200 -7.68 14.65 3.06
CA LEU A 200 -6.73 14.58 1.96
C LEU A 200 -5.37 15.12 2.42
N ARG A 201 -4.30 14.38 2.11
CA ARG A 201 -2.93 14.87 2.21
C ARG A 201 -2.26 14.83 0.84
N ILE A 202 -1.79 15.97 0.35
CA ILE A 202 -1.29 16.13 -1.02
C ILE A 202 -0.28 17.28 -1.09
N THR A 203 0.58 17.31 -2.10
CA THR A 203 1.43 18.47 -2.40
C THR A 203 0.62 19.60 -3.02
N TYR A 204 1.04 20.85 -2.79
CA TYR A 204 0.34 22.02 -3.35
C TYR A 204 0.35 22.00 -4.89
N GLU A 205 1.47 21.64 -5.49
CA GLU A 205 1.67 21.63 -6.94
C GLU A 205 0.72 20.65 -7.62
N SER A 206 0.60 19.43 -7.11
CA SER A 206 -0.33 18.43 -7.64
C SER A 206 -1.78 18.89 -7.51
N LEU A 207 -2.12 19.53 -6.38
CA LEU A 207 -3.47 20.04 -6.15
C LEU A 207 -3.83 21.17 -7.13
N VAL A 208 -2.94 22.14 -7.34
CA VAL A 208 -3.17 23.22 -8.31
C VAL A 208 -3.34 22.65 -9.73
N MET A 209 -2.51 21.66 -10.10
CA MET A 209 -2.53 21.08 -11.44
C MET A 209 -3.87 20.36 -11.73
N ILE A 210 -4.33 19.50 -10.83
CA ILE A 210 -5.56 18.69 -11.05
C ILE A 210 -6.85 19.49 -10.87
N THR A 211 -6.81 20.55 -10.07
CA THR A 211 -7.96 21.44 -9.89
C THR A 211 -8.02 22.54 -10.95
N TYR A 212 -7.04 22.61 -11.85
CA TYR A 212 -6.85 23.72 -12.79
C TYR A 212 -6.91 25.08 -12.08
N ASN A 213 -6.05 25.24 -11.08
CA ASN A 213 -6.03 26.39 -10.18
C ASN A 213 -7.40 26.63 -9.50
N PHE A 214 -8.00 25.56 -8.97
CA PHE A 214 -9.27 25.58 -8.23
C PHE A 214 -10.49 26.04 -9.06
N THR A 215 -10.53 25.67 -10.35
CA THR A 215 -11.65 25.96 -11.26
C THR A 215 -12.30 24.72 -11.89
N ASN A 216 -11.74 23.52 -11.69
CA ASN A 216 -12.25 22.27 -12.26
C ASN A 216 -13.43 21.70 -11.47
N ASP A 217 -14.66 21.84 -12.00
CA ASP A 217 -15.86 21.35 -11.30
C ASP A 217 -15.88 19.84 -11.04
N THR A 218 -15.21 19.03 -11.89
CA THR A 218 -15.19 17.58 -11.72
C THR A 218 -14.48 17.16 -10.43
N THR A 219 -13.32 17.75 -10.13
CA THR A 219 -12.58 17.41 -8.90
C THR A 219 -13.10 18.20 -7.69
N ARG A 220 -13.83 19.29 -7.92
CA ARG A 220 -14.53 20.06 -6.88
C ARG A 220 -15.59 19.23 -6.16
N LEU A 221 -16.32 18.34 -6.85
CA LEU A 221 -17.34 17.48 -6.20
C LEU A 221 -16.74 16.63 -5.07
N THR A 222 -15.60 16.01 -5.32
CA THR A 222 -14.86 15.24 -4.31
C THR A 222 -14.28 16.15 -3.23
N CYS A 223 -13.65 17.26 -3.63
CA CYS A 223 -12.96 18.17 -2.72
C CYS A 223 -13.88 18.94 -1.78
N ALA A 224 -15.10 19.27 -2.22
CA ALA A 224 -16.05 20.05 -1.45
C ALA A 224 -16.51 19.35 -0.15
N ARG A 225 -16.30 18.03 -0.07
CA ARG A 225 -16.68 17.18 1.07
C ARG A 225 -15.58 17.04 2.12
N LEU A 226 -14.36 17.45 1.78
CA LEU A 226 -13.20 17.35 2.66
C LEU A 226 -13.39 18.24 3.90
N ARG A 227 -13.05 17.69 5.06
CA ARG A 227 -13.02 18.42 6.35
C ARG A 227 -11.59 18.76 6.77
N THR A 228 -10.63 17.98 6.31
CA THR A 228 -9.22 18.15 6.61
C THR A 228 -8.42 18.10 5.32
N LEU A 229 -7.71 19.19 5.02
CA LEU A 229 -6.77 19.27 3.90
C LEU A 229 -5.38 19.57 4.47
N ASN A 230 -4.47 18.61 4.34
CA ASN A 230 -3.07 18.78 4.71
C ASN A 230 -2.23 18.94 3.44
N ILE A 231 -1.72 20.15 3.23
CA ILE A 231 -0.88 20.47 2.07
C ILE A 231 0.58 20.34 2.49
N TYR A 232 1.33 19.50 1.80
CA TYR A 232 2.77 19.43 1.95
C TYR A 232 3.43 20.61 1.24
N GLY A 233 4.32 21.31 1.95
CA GLY A 233 5.05 22.48 1.45
C GLY A 233 4.40 23.82 1.81
N SER A 234 5.07 24.91 1.47
CA SER A 234 4.53 26.27 1.61
C SER A 234 3.53 26.56 0.49
N TYR A 235 2.42 27.22 0.81
CA TYR A 235 1.44 27.63 -0.18
C TYR A 235 0.79 28.97 0.19
N VAL A 236 0.26 29.64 -0.82
CA VAL A 236 -0.58 30.84 -0.66
C VAL A 236 -1.97 30.47 -1.17
N ARG A 237 -3.01 30.80 -0.40
CA ARG A 237 -4.39 30.52 -0.77
C ARG A 237 -4.82 31.43 -1.94
N PRO A 238 -5.12 30.91 -3.13
CA PRO A 238 -5.71 31.72 -4.19
C PRO A 238 -7.17 32.05 -3.89
N GLU A 239 -7.74 32.98 -4.65
CA GLU A 239 -9.10 33.52 -4.46
C GLU A 239 -10.18 32.43 -4.36
N ASN A 240 -10.12 31.40 -5.21
CA ASN A 240 -11.14 30.34 -5.27
C ASN A 240 -10.94 29.20 -4.25
N PHE A 241 -9.90 29.26 -3.43
CA PHE A 241 -9.52 28.15 -2.56
C PHE A 241 -10.61 27.79 -1.55
N HIS A 242 -11.22 28.80 -0.93
CA HIS A 242 -12.29 28.59 0.06
C HIS A 242 -13.58 28.04 -0.56
N THR A 243 -13.88 28.44 -1.79
CA THR A 243 -15.03 27.91 -2.56
C THR A 243 -14.81 26.44 -2.92
N TYR A 244 -13.55 26.03 -3.11
CA TYR A 244 -13.18 24.66 -3.45
C TYR A 244 -13.19 23.71 -2.24
N PHE A 245 -12.87 24.23 -1.06
CA PHE A 245 -12.82 23.48 0.22
C PHE A 245 -13.68 24.13 1.31
N PRO A 246 -15.00 24.24 1.11
CA PRO A 246 -15.89 25.00 1.99
C PRO A 246 -16.02 24.43 3.41
N LEU A 247 -15.71 23.14 3.61
CA LEU A 247 -15.82 22.44 4.89
C LEU A 247 -14.47 22.25 5.61
N CYS A 248 -13.36 22.66 4.99
CA CYS A 248 -12.04 22.50 5.60
C CYS A 248 -11.81 23.59 6.65
N ASN A 249 -11.63 23.17 7.90
CA ASN A 249 -11.13 24.04 8.95
C ASN A 249 -9.61 24.18 8.76
N MET A 250 -9.16 25.28 8.13
CA MET A 250 -7.78 25.49 7.71
C MET A 250 -7.08 26.61 8.47
#